data_AF-A0A3M2JD40-F1
#
_entry.id   AF-A0A3M2JD40-F1
#
_cell.length_a   1.000
_cell.length_b   1.000
_cell.length_c   1.000
_cell.angle_alpha   90.00
_cell.angle_beta   90.00
_cell.angle_gamma   90.00
#
_symmetry.space_group_name_H-M   'P 1'
#
loop_
_entity.id
_entity.type
_entity.pdbx_description
1 polymer ?
#
loop_
_entity_poly.entity_id
_entity_poly.type
_entity_poly.pdbx_seq_one_letter_code
_entity_poly.pdbx_strand_id
1 'polypeptide(L)'
;LAAAARADATALRDLAEVRVRLLLDTLVDAGTALRDELALPPAGRMPADLVAPGVAAPAPRGTSRGRAAQDPALLDDLLALPRPHLLVDGYNVSKLAWPDQPLAEQRRRLTERLANLAGRTGAEVTCCFDGRDAGEHGTERSGPRGVRVLFSHGEIADDLLRRLVRAEPPGRVVVAVTSDRALGADLEAAGARVLPSATLLARLGRV
;
A
#
# COMPACT_ATOMS: atom_id res chain seq x y z
N LEU A 1 20.70 -1.85 -48.24
CA LEU A 1 20.30 -0.69 -47.39
C LEU A 1 19.28 -1.08 -46.32
N ALA A 2 18.09 -1.61 -46.65
CA ALA A 2 17.09 -1.98 -45.64
C ALA A 2 17.51 -3.10 -44.67
N ALA A 3 18.29 -4.11 -45.11
CA ALA A 3 18.78 -5.18 -44.24
C ALA A 3 19.85 -4.70 -43.25
N ALA A 4 20.75 -3.81 -43.68
CA ALA A 4 21.77 -3.20 -42.82
C ALA A 4 21.13 -2.32 -41.74
N ALA A 5 20.14 -1.49 -42.10
CA ALA A 5 19.40 -0.68 -41.12
C ALA A 5 18.65 -1.53 -40.07
N ARG A 6 18.14 -2.72 -40.44
CA ARG A 6 17.52 -3.65 -39.47
C ARG A 6 18.55 -4.32 -38.56
N ALA A 7 19.73 -4.65 -39.09
CA ALA A 7 20.82 -5.20 -38.29
C ALA A 7 21.30 -4.19 -37.24
N ASP A 8 21.50 -2.93 -37.64
CA ASP A 8 21.89 -1.84 -36.73
C ASP A 8 20.84 -1.61 -35.64
N ALA A 9 19.55 -1.60 -36.01
CA ALA A 9 18.46 -1.47 -35.04
C ALA A 9 18.33 -2.66 -34.08
N THR A 10 18.83 -3.85 -34.46
CA THR A 10 18.87 -5.02 -33.58
C THR A 10 20.05 -4.92 -32.63
N ALA A 11 21.24 -4.60 -33.14
CA ALA A 11 22.44 -4.38 -32.33
C ALA A 11 22.26 -3.27 -31.27
N LEU A 12 21.55 -2.18 -31.60
CA LEU A 12 21.23 -1.12 -30.64
C LEU A 12 20.27 -1.59 -29.54
N ARG A 13 19.31 -2.47 -29.86
CA ARG A 13 18.40 -3.06 -28.86
C ARG A 13 19.14 -4.03 -27.95
N ASP A 14 19.98 -4.89 -28.51
CA ASP A 14 20.79 -5.84 -27.76
C ASP A 14 21.74 -5.10 -26.80
N LEU A 15 22.39 -4.02 -27.27
CA LEU A 15 23.23 -3.18 -26.43
C LEU A 15 22.43 -2.50 -25.30
N ALA A 16 21.23 -1.99 -25.60
CA ALA A 16 20.37 -1.39 -24.59
C ALA A 16 19.94 -2.41 -23.52
N GLU A 17 19.58 -3.62 -23.94
CA GLU A 17 19.21 -4.72 -23.03
C GLU A 17 20.37 -5.12 -22.12
N VAL A 18 21.57 -5.31 -22.67
CA VAL A 18 22.78 -5.63 -21.89
C VAL A 18 23.10 -4.51 -20.91
N ARG A 19 23.00 -3.24 -21.31
CA ARG A 19 23.23 -2.10 -20.41
C ARG A 19 22.21 -2.05 -19.29
N VAL A 20 20.94 -2.27 -19.58
CA VAL A 20 19.88 -2.32 -18.55
C VAL A 20 20.17 -3.44 -17.57
N ARG A 21 20.54 -4.63 -18.05
CA ARG A 21 20.89 -5.77 -17.20
C ARG A 21 22.05 -5.45 -16.27
N LEU A 22 23.16 -4.94 -16.82
CA LEU A 22 24.34 -4.56 -16.05
C LEU A 22 23.99 -3.54 -14.96
N LEU A 23 23.21 -2.50 -15.30
CA LEU A 23 22.80 -1.47 -14.35
C LEU A 23 21.91 -2.01 -13.24
N LEU A 24 20.99 -2.93 -13.55
CA LEU A 24 20.14 -3.59 -12.55
C LEU A 24 20.96 -4.48 -11.62
N ASP A 25 21.86 -5.30 -12.15
CA ASP A 25 22.74 -6.15 -11.34
C ASP A 25 23.60 -5.28 -10.41
N THR A 26 24.15 -4.17 -10.93
CA THR A 26 24.93 -3.20 -10.12
C THR A 26 24.12 -2.60 -8.98
N LEU A 27 22.84 -2.26 -9.20
CA LEU A 27 21.98 -1.73 -8.14
C LEU A 27 21.66 -2.77 -7.06
N VAL A 28 21.48 -4.03 -7.45
CA VAL A 28 21.25 -5.14 -6.50
C VAL A 28 22.49 -5.39 -5.67
N ASP A 29 23.67 -5.42 -6.30
CA ASP A 29 24.95 -5.61 -5.62
C ASP A 29 25.24 -4.46 -4.65
N ALA A 30 25.01 -3.21 -5.08
CA ALA A 30 25.18 -2.03 -4.24
C ALA A 30 24.21 -2.05 -3.04
N GLY A 31 22.96 -2.47 -3.23
CA GLY A 31 21.98 -2.61 -2.15
C GLY A 31 22.38 -3.69 -1.13
N THR A 32 22.96 -4.79 -1.60
CA THR A 32 23.45 -5.88 -0.76
C THR A 32 24.66 -5.44 0.05
N ALA A 33 25.68 -4.87 -0.62
CA ALA A 33 26.88 -4.35 0.04
C ALA A 33 26.55 -3.27 1.08
N LEU A 34 25.63 -2.35 0.78
CA LEU A 34 25.18 -1.33 1.72
C LEU A 34 24.48 -1.93 2.95
N ARG A 35 23.68 -2.99 2.77
CA ARG A 35 23.02 -3.68 3.88
C ARG A 35 24.02 -4.35 4.82
N ASP A 36 25.04 -4.97 4.24
CA ASP A 36 26.11 -5.64 4.99
C ASP A 36 26.97 -4.62 5.75
N GLU A 37 27.35 -3.51 5.10
CA GLU A 37 28.13 -2.42 5.70
C GLU A 37 27.38 -1.75 6.87
N LEU A 38 26.06 -1.54 6.73
CA LEU A 38 25.22 -0.97 7.78
C LEU A 38 24.83 -1.99 8.87
N ALA A 39 25.24 -3.25 8.74
CA ALA A 39 24.90 -4.35 9.65
C ALA A 39 23.39 -4.44 9.97
N LEU A 40 22.53 -4.15 8.99
CA LEU A 40 21.08 -4.10 9.21
C LEU A 40 20.50 -5.53 9.35
N PRO A 41 19.98 -5.90 10.54
CA PRO A 41 19.35 -7.20 10.70
C PRO A 41 18.09 -7.31 9.81
N PRO A 42 17.64 -8.53 9.46
CA PRO A 42 16.35 -8.70 8.81
C PRO A 42 15.25 -7.98 9.62
N ALA A 43 14.45 -7.16 8.93
CA ALA A 43 13.45 -6.32 9.57
C ALA A 43 12.45 -7.18 10.37
N GLY A 44 12.55 -7.12 11.71
CA GLY A 44 11.64 -7.83 12.62
C GLY A 44 10.39 -7.03 12.98
N ARG A 45 10.41 -5.72 12.74
CA ARG A 45 9.27 -4.79 12.93
C ARG A 45 9.21 -3.86 11.73
N MET A 46 8.01 -3.50 11.33
CA MET A 46 7.71 -2.56 10.26
C MET A 46 7.47 -1.15 10.84
N PRO A 47 7.68 -0.07 10.07
CA PRO A 47 7.49 1.30 10.56
C PRO A 47 6.11 1.52 11.20
N ALA A 48 5.06 0.95 10.64
CA ALA A 48 3.71 1.01 11.18
C ALA A 48 3.55 0.37 12.57
N ASP A 49 4.41 -0.59 12.96
CA ASP A 49 4.47 -1.16 14.31
C ASP A 49 5.01 -0.18 15.36
N LEU A 50 5.56 0.97 14.94
CA LEU A 50 6.27 1.93 15.79
C LEU A 50 5.52 3.25 15.95
N VAL A 51 4.38 3.43 15.29
CA VAL A 51 3.68 4.73 15.24
C VAL A 51 2.75 4.93 16.43
N ALA A 52 3.16 5.77 17.37
CA ALA A 52 2.31 6.54 18.30
C ALA A 52 2.20 8.00 17.82
N PRO A 53 1.25 8.83 18.30
CA PRO A 53 0.85 10.03 17.57
C PRO A 53 1.92 11.14 17.51
N GLY A 54 2.36 11.47 16.30
CA GLY A 54 2.91 12.79 15.95
C GLY A 54 4.27 12.76 15.23
N VAL A 55 4.28 12.80 13.89
CA VAL A 55 5.48 13.12 13.08
C VAL A 55 5.09 13.82 11.76
N ALA A 56 6.00 14.62 11.22
CA ALA A 56 5.89 15.53 10.07
C ALA A 56 5.81 14.85 8.67
N ALA A 57 5.45 15.64 7.65
CA ALA A 57 5.07 15.16 6.31
C ALA A 57 6.25 14.98 5.33
N PRO A 58 6.26 13.93 4.49
CA PRO A 58 7.22 13.75 3.40
C PRO A 58 6.69 14.23 2.04
N ALA A 59 7.59 14.29 1.05
CA ALA A 59 7.33 14.82 -0.29
C ALA A 59 6.71 13.78 -1.27
N PRO A 60 5.85 14.21 -2.21
CA PRO A 60 5.17 13.31 -3.15
C PRO A 60 6.11 12.73 -4.22
N ARG A 61 5.85 11.50 -4.64
CA ARG A 61 6.49 10.84 -5.81
C ARG A 61 5.43 10.22 -6.69
N GLY A 62 5.61 10.18 -8.01
CA GLY A 62 4.71 9.54 -8.99
C GLY A 62 5.15 8.11 -9.37
N THR A 63 4.20 7.25 -9.77
CA THR A 63 4.50 5.97 -10.44
C THR A 63 3.85 5.95 -11.82
N SER A 64 4.52 5.28 -12.74
CA SER A 64 4.59 5.57 -14.17
C SER A 64 3.90 4.52 -15.05
N ARG A 65 2.59 4.30 -14.89
CA ARG A 65 1.87 3.32 -15.74
C ARG A 65 0.54 3.78 -16.35
N GLY A 66 0.10 5.02 -16.11
CA GLY A 66 -1.08 5.59 -16.80
C GLY A 66 -2.42 4.89 -16.57
N ARG A 67 -2.53 3.98 -15.58
CA ARG A 67 -3.81 3.35 -15.20
C ARG A 67 -4.62 4.30 -14.32
N ALA A 68 -5.94 4.29 -14.50
CA ALA A 68 -6.84 5.10 -13.71
C ALA A 68 -7.03 4.51 -12.29
N ALA A 69 -7.28 5.37 -11.30
CA ALA A 69 -7.42 4.97 -9.90
C ALA A 69 -8.56 3.94 -9.66
N GLN A 70 -9.57 3.94 -10.52
CA GLN A 70 -10.71 3.01 -10.51
C GLN A 70 -10.39 1.60 -11.06
N ASP A 71 -9.24 1.39 -11.71
CA ASP A 71 -8.87 0.09 -12.27
C ASP A 71 -8.33 -0.84 -11.18
N PRO A 72 -8.97 -1.99 -10.88
CA PRO A 72 -8.48 -2.92 -9.85
C PRO A 72 -7.12 -3.54 -10.22
N ALA A 73 -6.74 -3.57 -11.49
CA ALA A 73 -5.41 -4.01 -11.91
C ALA A 73 -4.31 -3.05 -11.45
N LEU A 74 -4.60 -1.76 -11.24
CA LEU A 74 -3.65 -0.82 -10.64
C LEU A 74 -3.31 -1.24 -9.19
N LEU A 75 -4.30 -1.68 -8.42
CA LEU A 75 -4.06 -2.18 -7.07
C LEU A 75 -3.19 -3.45 -7.10
N ASP A 76 -3.42 -4.37 -8.05
CA ASP A 76 -2.54 -5.54 -8.24
C ASP A 76 -1.09 -5.13 -8.52
N ASP A 77 -0.87 -4.21 -9.45
CA ASP A 77 0.45 -3.72 -9.80
C ASP A 77 1.17 -3.09 -8.59
N LEU A 78 0.45 -2.32 -7.77
CA LEU A 78 1.01 -1.67 -6.59
C LEU A 78 1.32 -2.67 -5.47
N LEU A 79 0.44 -3.65 -5.26
CA LEU A 79 0.64 -4.70 -4.26
C LEU A 79 1.68 -5.75 -4.67
N ALA A 80 2.09 -5.79 -5.94
CA ALA A 80 3.20 -6.61 -6.42
C ALA A 80 4.57 -5.94 -6.23
N LEU A 81 4.63 -4.65 -5.88
CA LEU A 81 5.89 -3.96 -5.60
C LEU A 81 6.49 -4.44 -4.28
N PRO A 82 7.82 -4.32 -4.08
CA PRO A 82 8.47 -4.81 -2.87
C PRO A 82 7.93 -4.16 -1.59
N ARG A 83 7.54 -5.00 -0.62
CA ARG A 83 7.06 -4.60 0.73
C ARG A 83 6.00 -3.48 0.69
N PRO A 84 4.90 -3.65 -0.05
CA PRO A 84 3.87 -2.62 -0.11
C PRO A 84 3.14 -2.55 1.24
N HIS A 85 2.62 -1.38 1.58
CA HIS A 85 1.73 -1.18 2.72
C HIS A 85 0.37 -0.68 2.21
N LEU A 86 -0.67 -1.48 2.42
CA LEU A 86 -2.05 -1.13 2.14
C LEU A 86 -2.73 -0.60 3.42
N LEU A 87 -3.09 0.68 3.40
CA LEU A 87 -3.89 1.35 4.41
C LEU A 87 -5.35 1.43 3.95
N VAL A 88 -6.29 0.99 4.79
CA VAL A 88 -7.71 0.92 4.44
C VAL A 88 -8.56 1.71 5.43
N ASP A 89 -9.35 2.64 4.90
CA ASP A 89 -10.47 3.25 5.62
C ASP A 89 -11.64 2.24 5.64
N GLY A 90 -11.75 1.55 6.77
CA GLY A 90 -12.58 0.37 6.93
C GLY A 90 -14.07 0.64 6.74
N TYR A 91 -14.61 1.74 7.28
CA TYR A 91 -16.03 2.03 7.12
C TYR A 91 -16.38 2.64 5.77
N ASN A 92 -15.47 3.39 5.16
CA ASN A 92 -15.68 3.87 3.79
C ASN A 92 -15.84 2.68 2.82
N VAL A 93 -15.03 1.63 3.01
CA VAL A 93 -15.11 0.40 2.22
C VAL A 93 -16.30 -0.47 2.63
N SER A 94 -16.50 -0.72 3.93
CA SER A 94 -17.49 -1.68 4.39
C SER A 94 -18.93 -1.19 4.23
N LYS A 95 -19.19 0.11 4.43
CA LYS A 95 -20.52 0.71 4.21
C LYS A 95 -20.89 0.75 2.73
N LEU A 96 -19.90 0.86 1.83
CA LEU A 96 -20.11 0.76 0.40
C LEU A 96 -20.46 -0.69 -0.02
N ALA A 97 -19.85 -1.69 0.61
CA ALA A 97 -20.02 -3.10 0.22
C ALA A 97 -21.26 -3.75 0.82
N TRP A 98 -21.56 -3.46 2.09
CA TRP A 98 -22.61 -4.14 2.85
C TRP A 98 -23.40 -3.14 3.73
N PRO A 99 -24.06 -2.14 3.12
CA PRO A 99 -24.75 -1.08 3.86
C PRO A 99 -25.82 -1.61 4.82
N ASP A 100 -26.49 -2.69 4.46
CA ASP A 100 -27.62 -3.26 5.23
C ASP A 100 -27.18 -4.21 6.35
N GLN A 101 -25.88 -4.51 6.46
CA GLN A 101 -25.37 -5.42 7.48
C GLN A 101 -25.01 -4.69 8.77
N PRO A 102 -25.13 -5.32 9.94
CA PRO A 102 -24.63 -4.76 11.20
C PRO A 102 -23.13 -4.44 11.11
N LEU A 103 -22.69 -3.35 11.76
CA LEU A 103 -21.29 -2.91 11.71
C LEU A 103 -20.29 -4.01 12.10
N ALA A 104 -20.65 -4.89 13.04
CA ALA A 104 -19.83 -6.03 13.43
C ALA A 104 -19.59 -7.01 12.26
N GLU A 105 -20.64 -7.31 11.50
CA GLU A 105 -20.57 -8.22 10.35
C GLU A 105 -19.84 -7.57 9.18
N GLN A 106 -20.07 -6.28 8.94
CA GLN A 106 -19.30 -5.49 7.96
C GLN A 106 -17.79 -5.57 8.22
N ARG A 107 -17.37 -5.34 9.48
CA ARG A 107 -15.96 -5.41 9.90
C ARG A 107 -15.38 -6.80 9.70
N ARG A 108 -16.11 -7.84 10.15
CA ARG A 108 -15.68 -9.24 10.04
C ARG A 108 -15.42 -9.60 8.57
N ARG A 109 -16.37 -9.32 7.69
CA ARG A 109 -16.26 -9.62 6.25
C ARG A 109 -15.13 -8.86 5.58
N LEU A 110 -14.96 -7.57 5.87
CA LEU A 110 -13.87 -6.78 5.30
C LEU A 110 -12.52 -7.35 5.71
N THR A 111 -12.34 -7.60 7.02
CA THR A 111 -11.07 -8.05 7.57
C THR A 111 -10.69 -9.44 7.04
N GLU A 112 -11.64 -10.36 6.91
CA GLU A 112 -11.41 -11.68 6.30
C GLU A 112 -10.96 -11.58 4.85
N ARG A 113 -11.60 -10.72 4.05
CA ARG A 113 -11.21 -10.50 2.65
C ARG A 113 -9.83 -9.85 2.53
N LEU A 114 -9.52 -8.90 3.41
CA LEU A 114 -8.20 -8.28 3.48
C LEU A 114 -7.11 -9.29 3.89
N ALA A 115 -7.40 -10.23 4.77
CA ALA A 115 -6.45 -11.26 5.16
C ALA A 115 -6.14 -12.22 4.01
N ASN A 116 -7.14 -12.60 3.23
CA ASN A 116 -6.93 -13.38 2.01
C ASN A 116 -6.09 -12.61 0.98
N LEU A 117 -6.31 -11.28 0.87
CA LEU A 117 -5.48 -10.44 0.01
C LEU A 117 -4.04 -10.39 0.49
N ALA A 118 -3.82 -10.13 1.79
CA ALA A 118 -2.50 -10.07 2.42
C ALA A 118 -1.73 -11.39 2.26
N GLY A 119 -2.38 -12.53 2.48
CA GLY A 119 -1.77 -13.85 2.30
C GLY A 119 -1.35 -14.15 0.87
N ARG A 120 -2.05 -13.57 -0.13
CA ARG A 120 -1.73 -13.76 -1.56
C ARG A 120 -0.65 -12.81 -2.08
N THR A 121 -0.61 -11.58 -1.58
CA THR A 121 0.32 -10.56 -2.08
C THR A 121 1.55 -10.39 -1.20
N GLY A 122 1.51 -10.88 0.04
CA GLY A 122 2.53 -10.59 1.05
C GLY A 122 2.57 -9.12 1.48
N ALA A 123 1.55 -8.33 1.10
CA ALA A 123 1.45 -6.92 1.47
C ALA A 123 1.22 -6.78 2.98
N GLU A 124 1.85 -5.77 3.58
CA GLU A 124 1.43 -5.31 4.90
C GLU A 124 0.06 -4.65 4.75
N VAL A 125 -0.92 -5.03 5.57
CA VAL A 125 -2.27 -4.45 5.51
C VAL A 125 -2.68 -3.91 6.88
N THR A 126 -3.05 -2.63 6.91
CA THR A 126 -3.63 -1.98 8.10
C THR A 126 -5.01 -1.44 7.76
N CYS A 127 -6.04 -1.88 8.49
CA CYS A 127 -7.42 -1.45 8.34
C CYS A 127 -7.86 -0.63 9.56
N CYS A 128 -8.24 0.63 9.34
CA CYS A 128 -8.69 1.55 10.37
C CYS A 128 -10.21 1.64 10.38
N PHE A 129 -10.85 1.44 11.53
CA PHE A 129 -12.30 1.61 11.70
C PHE A 129 -12.61 2.74 12.68
N ASP A 130 -13.37 3.74 12.23
CA ASP A 130 -13.93 4.81 13.07
C ASP A 130 -15.07 4.30 14.00
N GLY A 131 -14.82 4.20 15.29
CA GLY A 131 -15.76 3.76 16.31
C GLY A 131 -16.21 4.85 17.28
N ARG A 132 -17.52 5.14 17.30
CA ARG A 132 -18.24 5.50 18.53
C ARG A 132 -18.79 4.28 19.30
N ASP A 133 -18.96 3.13 18.63
CA ASP A 133 -19.60 1.92 19.18
C ASP A 133 -18.62 0.77 19.53
N ALA A 134 -17.31 1.02 19.48
CA ALA A 134 -16.36 0.07 20.06
C ALA A 134 -16.34 0.32 21.57
N GLY A 135 -17.02 -0.55 22.32
CA GLY A 135 -16.87 -0.63 23.78
C GLY A 135 -15.40 -0.51 24.18
N GLU A 136 -15.21 0.22 25.26
CA GLU A 136 -13.95 0.68 25.88
C GLU A 136 -12.68 -0.03 25.41
N HIS A 137 -11.64 0.78 25.21
CA HIS A 137 -10.24 0.46 24.90
C HIS A 137 -9.89 0.48 23.40
N GLY A 138 -9.21 1.58 23.01
CA GLY A 138 -8.47 1.74 21.76
C GLY A 138 -7.29 0.77 21.71
N THR A 139 -7.59 -0.50 21.48
CA THR A 139 -6.61 -1.57 21.41
C THR A 139 -6.52 -2.08 19.99
N GLU A 140 -5.29 -2.19 19.50
CA GLU A 140 -4.94 -3.00 18.34
C GLU A 140 -5.55 -4.40 18.56
N ARG A 141 -6.56 -4.75 17.76
CA ARG A 141 -7.03 -6.14 17.75
C ARG A 141 -6.18 -6.85 16.72
N SER A 142 -5.49 -7.90 17.15
CA SER A 142 -4.83 -8.82 16.23
C SER A 142 -5.91 -9.34 15.27
N GLY A 143 -5.89 -8.85 14.03
CA GLY A 143 -6.78 -9.32 12.99
C GLY A 143 -6.43 -10.76 12.62
N PRO A 144 -7.16 -11.37 11.67
CA PRO A 144 -6.69 -12.58 11.01
C PRO A 144 -5.25 -12.36 10.51
N ARG A 145 -4.43 -13.42 10.52
CA ARG A 145 -2.99 -13.35 10.20
C ARG A 145 -2.73 -12.50 8.96
N GLY A 146 -1.89 -11.47 9.11
CA GLY A 146 -1.50 -10.57 8.02
C GLY A 146 -2.28 -9.25 7.92
N VAL A 147 -3.29 -9.00 8.77
CA VAL A 147 -4.02 -7.72 8.81
C VAL A 147 -3.95 -7.10 10.21
N ARG A 148 -3.45 -5.87 10.29
CA ARG A 148 -3.52 -5.03 11.49
C ARG A 148 -4.87 -4.30 11.51
N VAL A 149 -5.66 -4.46 12.57
CA VAL A 149 -6.95 -3.76 12.71
C VAL A 149 -6.86 -2.73 13.82
N LEU A 150 -7.02 -1.46 13.45
CA LEU A 150 -6.96 -0.34 14.36
C LEU A 150 -8.35 0.28 14.51
N PHE A 151 -8.73 0.59 15.76
CA PHE A 151 -9.95 1.29 16.08
C PHE A 151 -9.61 2.70 16.54
N SER A 152 -10.39 3.67 16.09
CA SER A 152 -10.23 5.09 16.42
C SER A 152 -11.58 5.68 16.80
N HIS A 153 -11.60 6.93 17.31
CA HIS A 153 -12.83 7.68 17.55
C HIS A 153 -12.92 8.85 16.58
N GLY A 154 -13.87 8.85 15.65
CA GLY A 154 -14.39 9.92 14.78
C GLY A 154 -13.40 10.73 13.96
N GLU A 155 -12.52 11.40 14.68
CA GLU A 155 -11.49 12.34 14.24
C GLU A 155 -10.10 11.68 14.23
N ILE A 156 -9.91 10.65 15.08
CA ILE A 156 -8.64 9.94 15.20
C ILE A 156 -8.41 8.98 14.02
N ALA A 157 -9.44 8.55 13.27
CA ALA A 157 -9.28 7.57 12.18
C ALA A 157 -8.45 8.13 11.02
N ASP A 158 -8.88 9.28 10.53
CA ASP A 158 -8.24 10.04 9.47
C ASP A 158 -6.84 10.45 9.91
N ASP A 159 -6.73 10.97 11.13
CA ASP A 159 -5.43 11.33 11.70
C ASP A 159 -4.50 10.14 11.87
N LEU A 160 -5.02 8.97 12.23
CA LEU A 160 -4.25 7.74 12.32
C LEU A 160 -3.75 7.32 10.94
N LEU A 161 -4.59 7.37 9.90
CA LEU A 161 -4.17 7.10 8.52
C LEU A 161 -3.09 8.09 8.06
N ARG A 162 -3.26 9.40 8.33
CA ARG A 162 -2.26 10.43 8.05
C ARG A 162 -0.93 10.11 8.73
N ARG A 163 -0.96 9.72 10.01
CA ARG A 163 0.25 9.37 10.77
C ARG A 163 0.93 8.10 10.26
N LEU A 164 0.15 7.08 9.91
CA LEU A 164 0.66 5.84 9.33
C LEU A 164 1.41 6.13 8.03
N VAL A 165 0.81 6.92 7.11
CA VAL A 165 1.50 7.32 5.87
C VAL A 165 2.81 8.06 6.16
N ARG A 166 2.79 9.00 7.11
CA ARG A 166 3.98 9.82 7.45
C ARG A 166 5.12 9.03 8.08
N ALA A 167 4.80 7.96 8.79
CA ALA A 167 5.81 7.12 9.42
C ALA A 167 6.54 6.21 8.42
N GLU A 168 5.96 5.98 7.24
CA GLU A 168 6.60 5.13 6.24
C GLU A 168 7.82 5.83 5.61
N PRO A 169 8.93 5.11 5.41
CA PRO A 169 10.13 5.70 4.86
C PRO A 169 9.90 6.17 3.42
N PRO A 170 10.42 7.35 3.04
CA PRO A 170 10.29 7.86 1.68
C PRO A 170 10.83 6.85 0.65
N GLY A 171 9.95 6.36 -0.23
CA GLY A 171 10.30 5.37 -1.27
C GLY A 171 9.61 4.02 -1.10
N ARG A 172 9.04 3.75 0.08
CA ARG A 172 8.13 2.61 0.24
C ARG A 172 6.82 2.88 -0.49
N VAL A 173 6.27 1.84 -1.12
CA VAL A 173 4.95 1.91 -1.75
C VAL A 173 3.89 1.85 -0.66
N VAL A 174 3.21 2.97 -0.45
CA VAL A 174 2.06 3.10 0.45
C VAL A 174 0.82 3.33 -0.40
N VAL A 175 -0.18 2.47 -0.26
CA VAL A 175 -1.47 2.58 -0.95
C VAL A 175 -2.53 2.83 0.11
N ALA A 176 -3.24 3.94 0.01
CA ALA A 176 -4.37 4.25 0.87
C ALA A 176 -5.68 4.05 0.11
N VAL A 177 -6.64 3.39 0.74
CA VAL A 177 -7.98 3.19 0.17
C VAL A 177 -8.99 3.99 0.99
N THR A 178 -9.53 5.03 0.36
CA THR A 178 -10.66 5.81 0.87
C THR A 178 -11.37 6.49 -0.31
N SER A 179 -12.65 6.82 -0.13
CA SER A 179 -13.41 7.64 -1.06
C SER A 179 -13.72 9.03 -0.50
N ASP A 180 -13.23 9.35 0.71
CA ASP A 180 -13.25 10.71 1.23
C ASP A 180 -12.19 11.55 0.50
N ARG A 181 -12.62 12.64 -0.14
CA ARG A 181 -11.75 13.50 -0.96
C ARG A 181 -10.79 14.34 -0.11
N ALA A 182 -11.22 14.78 1.07
CA ALA A 182 -10.40 15.61 1.94
C ALA A 182 -9.28 14.76 2.55
N LEU A 183 -9.63 13.60 3.10
CA LEU A 183 -8.64 12.64 3.58
C LEU A 183 -7.73 12.18 2.43
N GLY A 184 -8.30 11.83 1.28
CA GLY A 184 -7.52 11.41 0.11
C GLY A 184 -6.45 12.44 -0.28
N ALA A 185 -6.83 13.71 -0.41
CA ALA A 185 -5.88 14.77 -0.74
C ALA A 185 -4.73 14.89 0.30
N ASP A 186 -5.04 14.76 1.59
CA ASP A 186 -4.04 14.80 2.65
C ASP A 186 -3.06 13.61 2.60
N LEU A 187 -3.57 12.41 2.31
CA LEU A 187 -2.75 11.20 2.20
C LEU A 187 -1.88 11.24 0.95
N GLU A 188 -2.40 11.75 -0.18
CA GLU A 188 -1.61 11.98 -1.39
C GLU A 188 -0.51 13.01 -1.15
N ALA A 189 -0.83 14.12 -0.48
CA ALA A 189 0.14 15.13 -0.09
C ALA A 189 1.23 14.57 0.83
N ALA A 190 0.89 13.60 1.68
CA ALA A 190 1.83 12.86 2.52
C ALA A 190 2.57 11.73 1.78
N GLY A 191 2.35 11.53 0.48
CA GLY A 191 3.12 10.61 -0.36
C GLY A 191 2.49 9.22 -0.60
N ALA A 192 1.26 8.98 -0.14
CA ALA A 192 0.53 7.74 -0.45
C ALA A 192 -0.07 7.76 -1.87
N ARG A 193 -0.33 6.58 -2.42
CA ARG A 193 -1.20 6.38 -3.58
C ARG A 193 -2.62 6.20 -3.10
N VAL A 194 -3.52 7.13 -3.39
CA VAL A 194 -4.92 7.00 -2.99
C VAL A 194 -5.72 6.30 -4.08
N LEU A 195 -6.50 5.29 -3.67
CA LEU A 195 -7.43 4.57 -4.52
C LEU A 195 -8.85 4.62 -3.94
N PRO A 196 -9.90 4.73 -4.77
CA PRO A 196 -11.28 4.64 -4.32
C PRO A 196 -11.59 3.29 -3.65
N SER A 197 -12.52 3.32 -2.69
CA SER A 197 -13.01 2.10 -2.03
C SER A 197 -13.62 1.09 -3.01
N ALA A 198 -14.26 1.59 -4.08
CA ALA A 198 -14.78 0.76 -5.16
C ALA A 198 -13.69 -0.08 -5.85
N THR A 199 -12.47 0.46 -6.02
CA THR A 199 -11.34 -0.26 -6.62
C THR A 199 -10.93 -1.46 -5.77
N LEU A 200 -10.84 -1.26 -4.44
CA LEU A 200 -10.55 -2.34 -3.51
C LEU A 200 -11.67 -3.39 -3.52
N LEU A 201 -12.94 -2.99 -3.49
CA LEU A 201 -14.07 -3.94 -3.52
C LEU A 201 -14.11 -4.77 -4.79
N ALA A 202 -13.94 -4.13 -5.95
CA ALA A 202 -13.83 -4.82 -7.23
C ALA A 202 -12.65 -5.80 -7.23
N ARG A 203 -11.54 -5.45 -6.57
CA ARG A 203 -10.41 -6.35 -6.41
C ARG A 203 -10.68 -7.53 -5.48
N LEU A 204 -11.36 -7.31 -4.36
CA LEU A 204 -11.73 -8.33 -3.37
C LEU A 204 -12.85 -9.26 -3.86
N GLY A 205 -13.60 -8.85 -4.89
CA GLY A 205 -14.61 -9.65 -5.58
C GLY A 205 -14.03 -10.64 -6.62
N ARG A 206 -12.78 -10.44 -7.03
CA ARG A 206 -12.03 -11.40 -7.88
C ARG A 206 -11.49 -12.52 -6.99
N VAL A 207 -12.35 -13.48 -6.67
CA VAL A 207 -11.99 -14.78 -6.05
C VAL A 207 -11.90 -15.82 -7.16
#